data_AF-A0A1S3CTI5-F1
#
_entry.id   AF-A0A1S3CTI5-F1
#
_cell.length_a   1.000
_cell.length_b   1.000
_cell.length_c   1.000
_cell.angle_alpha   90.00
_cell.angle_beta   90.00
_cell.angle_gamma   90.00
#
_symmetry.space_group_name_H-M   'P 1'
#
loop_
_entity.id
_entity.type
_entity.pdbx_description
1 polymer ?
#
loop_
_entity_poly.entity_id
_entity_poly.type
_entity_poly.pdbx_seq_one_letter_code
_entity_poly.pdbx_strand_id
1 'polypeptide(L)'
;MRKLKFHEQKLLKKVNFLEWKREGGHREAQVMHRYHITGRDDYKKYSSLCRGVQKLVTMLKKMNEKDPFRSELTEKLLEKL
;
A
#
# COMPACT_ATOMS: atom_id res chain seq x y z
N MET A 1 -22.62 15.86 -10.14
CA MET A 1 -21.95 17.16 -9.94
C MET A 1 -21.84 17.87 -11.28
N ARG A 2 -22.06 19.19 -11.34
CA ARG A 2 -22.01 19.95 -12.60
C ARG A 2 -20.57 20.09 -13.10
N LYS A 3 -20.36 20.07 -14.42
CA LYS A 3 -19.05 20.34 -15.03
C LYS A 3 -18.67 21.82 -14.86
N LEU A 4 -17.49 22.08 -14.29
CA LEU A 4 -16.96 23.44 -14.11
C LEU A 4 -16.60 24.07 -15.46
N LYS A 5 -16.85 25.38 -15.59
CA LYS A 5 -16.39 26.21 -16.70
C LYS A 5 -14.87 26.41 -16.59
N PHE A 6 -14.24 26.82 -17.68
CA PHE A 6 -12.78 26.99 -17.76
C PHE A 6 -12.21 27.90 -16.64
N HIS A 7 -12.84 29.04 -16.37
CA HIS A 7 -12.40 29.96 -15.32
C HIS A 7 -12.58 29.37 -13.91
N GLU A 8 -13.66 28.63 -13.68
CA GLU A 8 -13.93 27.96 -12.40
C GLU A 8 -12.90 26.85 -12.14
N GLN A 9 -12.56 26.06 -13.16
CA GLN A 9 -11.54 25.02 -13.07
C GLN A 9 -10.14 25.60 -12.83
N LYS A 10 -9.84 26.79 -13.38
CA LYS A 10 -8.57 27.48 -13.16
C LYS A 10 -8.41 27.94 -11.71
N LEU A 11 -9.50 28.32 -11.04
CA LEU A 11 -9.52 28.68 -9.62
C LEU A 11 -9.54 27.44 -8.72
N LEU A 12 -10.31 26.41 -9.07
CA LEU A 12 -10.57 25.23 -8.24
C LEU A 12 -9.73 24.00 -8.64
N LYS A 13 -8.43 24.19 -8.89
CA LYS A 13 -7.53 23.12 -9.37
C LYS A 13 -7.34 21.95 -8.42
N LYS A 14 -7.53 22.16 -7.12
CA LYS A 14 -7.35 21.14 -6.06
C LYS A 14 -8.67 20.57 -5.55
N VAL A 15 -9.80 20.97 -6.14
CA VAL A 15 -11.12 20.52 -5.69
C VAL A 15 -11.48 19.26 -6.46
N ASN A 16 -11.35 18.12 -5.79
CA ASN A 16 -11.87 16.85 -6.24
C ASN A 16 -12.60 16.21 -5.05
N PHE A 17 -13.87 15.87 -5.26
CA PHE A 17 -14.73 15.29 -4.23
C PHE A 17 -14.73 13.77 -4.24
N LEU A 18 -14.23 13.15 -5.32
CA LEU A 18 -14.16 11.70 -5.48
C LEU A 18 -12.79 11.16 -5.08
N GLU A 19 -11.73 11.91 -5.37
CA GLU A 19 -10.35 11.50 -5.05
C GLU A 19 -9.69 12.48 -4.09
N TRP A 20 -9.29 11.95 -2.93
CA TRP A 20 -8.44 12.66 -1.99
C TRP A 20 -7.03 12.09 -1.99
N LYS A 21 -6.02 12.97 -2.04
CA LYS A 21 -4.60 12.56 -2.07
C LYS A 21 -4.19 11.69 -0.89
N ARG A 22 -4.82 11.89 0.28
CA ARG A 22 -4.55 11.12 1.51
C ARG A 22 -4.92 9.65 1.39
N GLU A 23 -5.93 9.32 0.58
CA GLU A 23 -6.43 7.95 0.44
C GLU A 23 -5.54 7.08 -0.46
N GLY A 24 -4.51 7.67 -1.10
CA GLY A 24 -3.63 6.92 -2.00
C GLY A 24 -4.35 6.43 -3.26
N GLY A 25 -5.49 7.04 -3.61
CA GLY A 25 -6.34 6.69 -4.73
C GLY A 25 -7.33 5.55 -4.41
N HIS A 26 -7.83 4.89 -5.45
CA HIS A 26 -8.87 3.85 -5.35
C HIS A 26 -8.33 2.41 -5.25
N ARG A 27 -7.05 2.23 -4.89
CA ARG A 27 -6.39 0.91 -4.92
C ARG A 27 -7.05 -0.10 -3.98
N GLU A 28 -7.43 0.34 -2.78
CA GLU A 28 -8.14 -0.50 -1.80
C GLU A 28 -9.45 -1.04 -2.38
N ALA A 29 -10.32 -0.15 -2.86
CA ALA A 29 -11.60 -0.52 -3.47
C ALA A 29 -11.41 -1.42 -4.71
N GLN A 30 -10.43 -1.12 -5.58
CA GLN A 30 -10.14 -1.93 -6.76
C GLN A 30 -9.71 -3.36 -6.41
N VAL A 31 -8.85 -3.53 -5.40
CA VAL A 31 -8.36 -4.84 -4.96
C VAL A 31 -9.48 -5.61 -4.26
N MET A 32 -10.25 -4.95 -3.39
CA MET A 32 -11.41 -5.57 -2.73
C MET A 32 -12.44 -6.05 -3.75
N HIS A 33 -12.72 -5.26 -4.78
CA HIS A 33 -13.66 -5.65 -5.84
C HIS A 33 -13.13 -6.83 -6.65
N ARG A 34 -11.84 -6.80 -7.05
CA ARG A 34 -11.22 -7.88 -7.84
C ARG A 34 -11.25 -9.23 -7.15
N TYR A 35 -10.94 -9.25 -5.85
CA TYR A 35 -10.85 -10.48 -5.07
C TYR A 35 -12.08 -10.75 -4.20
N HIS A 36 -13.17 -10.00 -4.38
CA HIS A 36 -14.42 -10.15 -3.63
C HIS A 36 -14.23 -10.18 -2.11
N ILE A 37 -13.36 -9.32 -1.59
CA ILE A 37 -13.11 -9.20 -0.16
C ILE A 37 -14.33 -8.54 0.48
N THR A 38 -15.03 -9.26 1.35
CA THR A 38 -16.28 -8.82 1.99
C THR A 38 -16.02 -7.97 3.23
N GLY A 39 -14.95 -8.23 3.97
CA GLY A 39 -14.60 -7.47 5.17
C GLY A 39 -14.01 -6.10 4.83
N ARG A 40 -14.64 -5.05 5.35
CA ARG A 40 -14.25 -3.65 5.10
C ARG A 40 -12.79 -3.33 5.50
N ASP A 41 -12.28 -3.98 6.54
CA ASP A 41 -10.93 -3.72 7.06
C ASP A 41 -9.90 -4.80 6.68
N ASP A 42 -10.28 -5.84 5.94
CA ASP A 42 -9.37 -6.95 5.64
C ASP A 42 -8.24 -6.52 4.73
N TYR A 43 -8.50 -5.65 3.75
CA TYR A 43 -7.45 -5.05 2.93
C TYR A 43 -6.40 -4.32 3.78
N LYS A 44 -6.83 -3.57 4.80
CA LYS A 44 -5.91 -2.86 5.69
C LYS A 44 -5.09 -3.83 6.55
N LYS A 45 -5.71 -4.91 7.05
CA LYS A 45 -5.00 -5.95 7.80
C LYS A 45 -3.91 -6.60 6.95
N TYR A 46 -4.24 -7.02 5.72
CA TYR A 46 -3.28 -7.62 4.80
C TYR A 46 -2.18 -6.63 4.41
N SER A 47 -2.53 -5.39 4.12
CA SER A 47 -1.55 -4.33 3.82
C SER A 47 -0.61 -4.08 5.00
N SER A 48 -1.10 -4.09 6.23
CA SER A 48 -0.30 -3.96 7.44
C SER A 48 0.68 -5.14 7.60
N LEU A 49 0.20 -6.37 7.37
CA LEU A 49 1.03 -7.57 7.42
C LEU A 49 2.17 -7.50 6.38
N CYS A 50 1.85 -7.16 5.13
CA CYS A 50 2.85 -6.99 4.07
C CYS A 50 3.88 -5.90 4.42
N ARG A 51 3.44 -4.79 5.02
CA ARG A 51 4.34 -3.73 5.51
C ARG A 51 5.26 -4.23 6.62
N GLY A 52 4.77 -5.11 7.50
CA GLY A 52 5.57 -5.77 8.53
C GLY A 52 6.70 -6.60 7.92
N VAL A 53 6.37 -7.44 6.94
CA VAL A 53 7.35 -8.26 6.20
C VAL A 53 8.35 -7.37 5.46
N GLN A 54 7.89 -6.33 4.76
CA GLN A 54 8.77 -5.39 4.05
C GLN A 54 9.75 -4.67 4.99
N LYS A 55 9.31 -4.28 6.18
CA LYS A 55 10.20 -3.68 7.20
C LYS A 55 11.29 -4.68 7.60
N LEU A 56 10.93 -5.93 7.83
CA LEU A 56 11.88 -7.00 8.17
C LEU A 56 12.90 -7.21 7.04
N VAL A 57 12.44 -7.33 5.79
CA VAL A 57 13.31 -7.44 4.61
C VAL A 57 14.23 -6.23 4.46
N THR A 58 13.72 -5.02 4.71
CA THR A 58 14.51 -3.78 4.65
C THR A 58 15.60 -3.76 5.72
N MET A 59 15.31 -4.27 6.92
CA MET A 59 16.30 -4.42 7.99
C MET A 59 17.37 -5.45 7.59
N LEU A 60 16.98 -6.63 7.11
CA LEU A 60 17.90 -7.67 6.63
C LEU A 60 18.81 -7.15 5.51
N LYS A 61 18.26 -6.39 4.56
CA LYS A 61 19.04 -5.79 3.45
C LYS A 61 20.11 -4.81 3.93
N LYS A 62 19.89 -4.13 5.06
CA LYS A 62 20.86 -3.20 5.66
C LYS A 62 21.97 -3.92 6.44
N MET A 63 21.81 -5.20 6.78
CA MET A 63 22.83 -5.98 7.49
C MET A 63 23.96 -6.39 6.53
N ASN A 64 25.15 -6.63 7.09
CA ASN A 64 26.29 -7.08 6.30
C ASN A 64 26.01 -8.42 5.61
N GLU A 65 26.48 -8.57 4.37
CA GLU A 65 26.22 -9.75 3.54
C GLU A 65 26.88 -11.02 4.06
N LYS A 66 27.93 -10.89 4.87
CA LYS A 66 28.69 -12.00 5.46
C LYS A 66 28.16 -12.46 6.82
N ASP A 67 27.12 -11.81 7.35
CA ASP A 67 26.55 -12.19 8.63
C ASP A 67 25.75 -13.49 8.49
N PRO A 68 26.13 -14.58 9.20
CA PRO A 68 25.40 -15.85 9.16
C PRO A 68 23.93 -15.69 9.57
N PHE A 69 23.63 -14.75 10.46
CA PHE A 69 22.28 -14.48 10.96
C PHE A 69 21.35 -13.93 9.87
N ARG A 70 21.90 -13.13 8.94
CA ARG A 70 21.16 -12.64 7.78
C ARG A 70 20.74 -13.80 6.87
N SER A 71 21.65 -14.74 6.62
CA SER A 71 21.38 -15.91 5.77
C SER A 71 20.31 -16.81 6.39
N GLU A 72 20.46 -17.15 7.68
CA GLU A 72 19.49 -18.00 8.40
C GLU A 72 18.10 -17.36 8.45
N LEU A 73 18.00 -16.07 8.77
CA LEU A 73 16.70 -15.38 8.80
C LEU A 73 16.07 -15.23 7.42
N THR A 74 16.88 -15.05 6.38
CA THR A 74 16.38 -14.97 5.00
C THR A 74 15.82 -16.31 4.57
N GLU A 75 16.51 -17.41 4.88
CA GLU A 75 16.05 -18.77 4.60
C GLU A 75 14.74 -19.08 5.33
N LYS A 76 14.66 -18.82 6.65
CA LYS A 76 13.43 -19.00 7.43
C LYS A 76 12.27 -18.14 6.93
N LEU A 77 12.55 -16.93 6.44
CA LEU A 77 11.53 -16.05 5.88
C LEU A 77 11.00 -16.61 4.55
N LEU A 78 11.89 -17.12 3.69
CA LEU A 78 11.53 -17.73 2.41
C LEU A 78 10.78 -19.05 2.57
N GLU A 79 11.10 -19.85 3.59
CA GLU A 79 10.39 -21.09 3.88
C GLU A 79 8.94 -20.84 4.34
N LYS A 80 8.72 -19.73 5.04
CA LYS A 80 7.42 -19.40 5.64
C LYS A 80 6.46 -18.65 4.71
N LEU A 81 6.99 -17.94 3.70
CA LEU A 81 6.22 -17.14 2.74
C LEU A 81 5.78 -17.99 1.54
#